data_AF-A0A931TFC1-F1
#
_entry.id   AF-A0A931TFC1-F1
#
_cell.length_a   1.000
_cell.length_b   1.000
_cell.length_c   1.000
_cell.angle_alpha   90.00
_cell.angle_beta   90.00
_cell.angle_gamma   90.00
#
_symmetry.space_group_name_H-M   'P 1'
#
loop_
_entity.id
_entity.type
_entity.pdbx_description
1 polymer ?
#
loop_
_entity_poly.entity_id
_entity_poly.type
_entity_poly.pdbx_seq_one_letter_code
_entity_poly.pdbx_strand_id
1 'polypeptide(L)'
;PGQSVLEDGVHVPAGTSRRLACDASRVVMRHDEEGRVVEVGARTRTVPPALRRALHHRDHGCRFPGCGVRAGEGHHLHHWAEGGPTTLSNLALLCRRHHRAVHEEGYQVERQADGALEFRRPDGQLLADVPPAVPVPADPAQRLRDAHAASGLRLHPRTACPGWLGERLDVGWAIDVLHPRAAGPPPIQE
;
A
#
# COMPACT_ATOMS: atom_id res chain seq x y z
N PRO A 1 0.33 8.43 28.52
CA PRO A 1 -0.55 7.30 28.14
C PRO A 1 -1.92 7.80 27.67
N GLY A 2 -2.43 7.29 26.55
CA GLY A 2 -3.76 7.61 26.04
C GLY A 2 -4.47 6.34 25.63
N GLN A 3 -5.79 6.28 25.85
CA GLN A 3 -6.65 5.17 25.43
C GLN A 3 -7.48 5.60 24.22
N SER A 4 -7.74 4.68 23.29
CA SER A 4 -8.68 4.86 22.19
C SER A 4 -9.70 3.72 22.21
N VAL A 5 -10.97 4.06 22.36
CA VAL A 5 -12.10 3.12 22.36
C VAL A 5 -13.26 3.68 21.55
N LEU A 6 -14.09 2.81 21.02
CA LEU A 6 -15.42 3.14 20.49
C LEU A 6 -16.42 3.33 21.65
N GLU A 7 -17.64 3.79 21.34
CA GLU A 7 -18.69 4.04 22.36
C GLU A 7 -19.07 2.78 23.15
N ASP A 8 -18.97 1.61 22.54
CA ASP A 8 -19.22 0.30 23.14
C ASP A 8 -18.01 -0.26 23.92
N GLY A 9 -16.92 0.50 24.02
CA GLY A 9 -15.70 0.12 24.73
C GLY A 9 -14.70 -0.70 23.91
N VAL A 10 -14.98 -1.01 22.64
CA VAL A 10 -14.02 -1.74 21.80
C VAL A 10 -12.76 -0.90 21.57
N HIS A 11 -11.60 -1.48 21.86
CA HIS A 11 -10.31 -0.82 21.69
C HIS A 11 -9.97 -0.58 20.22
N VAL A 12 -9.47 0.63 19.94
CA VAL A 12 -8.99 1.03 18.62
C VAL A 12 -7.46 1.08 18.64
N PRO A 13 -6.76 0.37 17.72
CA PRO A 13 -5.30 0.41 17.64
C PRO A 13 -4.78 1.83 17.38
N ALA A 14 -3.62 2.17 17.94
CA ALA A 14 -3.04 3.51 17.82
C ALA A 14 -2.82 3.96 16.37
N GLY A 15 -2.40 3.05 15.47
CA GLY A 15 -2.25 3.34 14.04
C GLY A 15 -3.58 3.73 13.38
N THR A 16 -4.65 3.00 13.69
CA THR A 16 -6.01 3.31 13.24
C THR A 16 -6.47 4.67 13.80
N SER A 17 -6.27 4.93 15.09
CA SER A 17 -6.62 6.22 15.71
C SER A 17 -5.89 7.40 15.06
N ARG A 18 -4.58 7.27 14.77
CA ARG A 18 -3.80 8.30 14.08
C ARG A 18 -4.29 8.54 12.65
N ARG A 19 -4.60 7.47 11.91
CA ARG A 19 -5.16 7.55 10.55
C ARG A 19 -6.50 8.29 10.54
N LEU A 20 -7.41 7.91 11.44
CA LEU A 20 -8.70 8.59 11.57
C LEU A 20 -8.53 10.07 11.93
N ALA A 21 -7.56 10.39 12.80
CA ALA A 21 -7.27 11.76 13.20
C ALA A 21 -6.71 12.66 12.08
N CYS A 22 -6.25 12.11 10.94
CA CYS A 22 -5.74 12.94 9.83
C CYS A 22 -6.84 13.72 9.10
N ASP A 23 -8.09 13.23 9.10
CA ASP A 23 -9.21 13.94 8.45
C ASP A 23 -10.52 13.92 9.26
N ALA A 24 -10.43 13.64 10.56
CA ALA A 24 -11.57 13.72 11.47
C ALA A 24 -11.63 15.05 12.21
N SER A 25 -12.86 15.46 12.55
CA SER A 25 -13.03 16.47 13.59
C SER A 25 -12.75 15.82 14.95
N ARG A 26 -11.82 16.39 15.73
CA ARG A 26 -11.43 15.85 17.04
C ARG A 26 -11.70 16.86 18.15
N VAL A 27 -12.15 16.34 19.29
CA VAL A 27 -12.19 17.04 20.57
C VAL A 27 -11.10 16.42 21.45
N VAL A 28 -10.25 17.25 22.05
CA VAL A 28 -9.19 16.77 22.94
C VAL A 28 -9.69 16.92 24.37
N MET A 29 -9.68 15.84 25.15
CA MET A 29 -10.00 15.87 26.58
C MET A 29 -8.77 15.50 27.39
N ARG A 30 -8.31 16.40 28.27
CA ARG A 30 -7.24 16.12 29.23
C ARG A 30 -7.85 15.67 30.55
N HIS A 31 -7.22 14.68 31.17
CA HIS A 31 -7.59 14.18 32.48
C HIS A 31 -6.44 14.42 33.47
N ASP A 32 -6.76 14.60 34.75
CA ASP A 32 -5.79 14.60 35.85
C ASP A 32 -5.37 13.16 36.23
N GLU A 33 -4.53 13.04 37.26
CA GLU A 33 -4.01 11.76 37.75
C GLU A 33 -5.12 10.85 38.32
N GLU A 34 -6.22 11.43 38.80
CA GLU A 34 -7.40 10.72 39.29
C GLU A 34 -8.42 10.41 38.17
N GLY A 35 -8.12 10.75 36.92
CA GLY A 35 -8.95 10.48 35.75
C GLY A 35 -10.13 11.45 35.56
N ARG A 36 -10.15 12.58 36.26
CA ARG A 36 -11.17 13.63 36.09
C ARG A 36 -10.82 14.51 34.91
N VAL A 37 -11.82 14.88 34.10
CA VAL A 37 -11.63 15.79 32.96
C VAL A 37 -11.26 17.19 33.48
N VAL A 38 -10.07 17.67 33.13
CA VAL A 38 -9.57 19.00 33.51
C VAL A 38 -9.68 20.02 32.38
N GLU A 39 -9.70 19.56 31.13
CA GLU A 39 -9.76 20.44 29.96
C GLU A 39 -10.46 19.73 28.80
N VAL A 40 -11.33 20.45 28.11
CA VAL A 40 -11.92 20.04 26.82
C VAL A 40 -11.54 21.08 25.77
N GLY A 41 -10.63 20.70 24.87
CA GLY A 41 -10.20 21.53 23.76
C GLY A 41 -11.27 21.70 22.69
N ALA A 42 -11.16 22.80 21.92
CA ALA A 42 -12.08 23.09 20.82
C ALA A 42 -12.06 21.99 19.73
N ARG A 43 -13.18 21.85 19.02
CA ARG A 43 -13.25 20.99 17.83
C ARG A 43 -12.27 21.48 16.77
N THR A 44 -11.20 20.73 16.57
CA THR A 44 -10.31 20.93 15.43
C THR A 44 -10.91 20.32 14.17
N ARG A 45 -10.76 21.01 13.04
CA ARG A 45 -11.46 20.73 11.79
C ARG A 45 -10.70 19.73 10.93
N THR A 46 -11.44 18.80 10.32
CA THR A 46 -11.15 18.12 9.04
C THR A 46 -10.46 19.07 8.05
N VAL A 47 -9.60 18.56 7.17
CA VAL A 47 -8.86 19.36 6.18
C VAL A 47 -9.84 20.31 5.46
N PRO A 48 -9.69 21.65 5.58
CA PRO A 48 -10.69 22.59 5.07
C PRO A 48 -10.93 22.40 3.57
N PRO A 49 -12.15 22.60 3.05
CA PRO A 49 -12.44 22.38 1.63
C PRO A 49 -11.53 23.14 0.66
N ALA A 50 -11.12 24.37 1.02
CA ALA A 50 -10.16 25.14 0.23
C ALA A 50 -8.78 24.47 0.17
N LEU A 51 -8.29 23.98 1.31
CA LEU A 51 -7.02 23.27 1.40
C LEU A 51 -7.07 21.92 0.68
N ARG A 52 -8.20 21.22 0.77
CA ARG A 52 -8.45 19.97 0.02
C ARG A 52 -8.41 20.19 -1.49
N ARG A 53 -9.01 21.28 -1.99
CA ARG A 53 -8.91 21.65 -3.42
C ARG A 53 -7.46 21.95 -3.83
N ALA A 54 -6.72 22.69 -3.01
CA ALA A 54 -5.31 22.97 -3.26
C ALA A 54 -4.46 21.69 -3.28
N LEU A 55 -4.73 20.73 -2.38
CA LEU A 55 -4.09 19.42 -2.39
C LEU A 55 -4.36 18.65 -3.68
N HIS A 56 -5.63 18.53 -4.09
CA HIS A 56 -5.96 17.85 -5.35
C HIS A 56 -5.30 18.51 -6.57
N HIS A 57 -5.20 19.84 -6.58
CA HIS A 57 -4.55 20.57 -7.65
C HIS A 57 -3.03 20.33 -7.68
N ARG A 58 -2.35 20.35 -6.52
CA ARG A 58 -0.90 20.14 -6.42
C ARG A 58 -0.51 18.68 -6.65
N ASP A 59 -1.29 17.75 -6.11
CA ASP A 59 -0.89 16.35 -6.00
C ASP A 59 -1.38 15.48 -7.16
N HIS A 60 -2.43 15.90 -7.87
CA HIS A 60 -3.05 15.20 -9.01
C HIS A 60 -3.51 13.75 -8.74
N GLY A 61 -3.39 13.26 -7.51
CA GLY A 61 -3.71 11.91 -7.09
C GLY A 61 -2.88 11.50 -5.88
N CYS A 62 -2.94 10.21 -5.55
CA CYS A 62 -2.11 9.62 -4.51
C CYS A 62 -0.62 9.83 -4.84
N ARG A 63 0.12 10.41 -3.90
CA ARG A 63 1.56 10.70 -4.06
C ARG A 63 2.49 9.52 -3.79
N PHE A 64 1.94 8.39 -3.37
CA PHE A 64 2.74 7.19 -3.14
C PHE A 64 3.31 6.67 -4.48
N PRO A 65 4.62 6.33 -4.56
CA PRO A 65 5.29 5.88 -5.77
C PRO A 65 4.52 4.83 -6.57
N GLY A 66 4.38 5.05 -7.88
CA GLY A 66 3.67 4.15 -8.79
C GLY A 66 2.14 4.08 -8.63
N CYS A 67 1.53 4.89 -7.75
CA CYS A 67 0.08 4.87 -7.57
C CYS A 67 -0.65 5.77 -8.60
N GLY A 68 -1.55 5.19 -9.40
CA GLY A 68 -2.39 5.94 -10.35
C GLY A 68 -3.74 6.41 -9.82
N VAL A 69 -4.04 6.22 -8.53
CA VAL A 69 -5.37 6.52 -7.96
C VAL A 69 -5.55 8.03 -7.77
N ARG A 70 -6.59 8.60 -8.37
CA ARG A 70 -6.87 10.06 -8.33
C ARG A 70 -7.61 10.53 -7.07
N ALA A 71 -8.34 9.62 -6.42
CA ALA A 71 -9.06 9.90 -5.19
C ALA A 71 -8.16 9.67 -3.97
N GLY A 72 -8.23 10.56 -2.99
CA GLY A 72 -7.42 10.47 -1.78
C GLY A 72 -7.89 11.36 -0.65
N GLU A 73 -7.26 11.16 0.49
CA GLU A 73 -7.44 11.86 1.75
C GLU A 73 -6.16 12.66 2.04
N GLY A 74 -6.29 13.78 2.75
CA GLY A 74 -5.13 14.54 3.21
C GLY A 74 -4.42 13.80 4.35
N HIS A 75 -3.15 13.52 4.17
CA HIS A 75 -2.27 12.90 5.15
C HIS A 75 -1.32 13.94 5.75
N HIS A 76 -1.26 14.05 7.07
CA HIS A 76 -0.30 14.91 7.77
C HIS A 76 1.05 14.23 7.89
N LEU A 77 2.09 14.86 7.32
CA LEU A 77 3.49 14.41 7.37
C LEU A 77 4.04 14.48 8.80
N HIS A 78 4.02 15.67 9.41
CA HIS A 78 4.07 15.78 10.87
C HIS A 78 2.66 15.54 11.38
N HIS A 79 2.44 14.42 12.08
CA HIS A 79 1.11 14.01 12.47
C HIS A 79 0.43 15.07 13.33
N TRP A 80 -0.85 15.34 13.03
CA TRP A 80 -1.62 16.31 13.82
C TRP A 80 -1.71 15.90 15.31
N ALA A 81 -1.75 14.59 15.60
CA ALA A 81 -1.70 14.08 16.97
C ALA A 81 -0.44 14.48 17.76
N GLU A 82 0.62 14.87 17.06
CA GLU A 82 1.92 15.29 17.58
C GLU A 82 2.14 16.80 17.41
N GLY A 83 1.07 17.56 17.12
CA GLY A 83 1.12 19.02 16.94
C GLY A 83 1.34 19.47 15.50
N GLY A 84 1.26 18.56 14.52
CA GLY A 84 1.30 18.85 13.09
C GLY A 84 0.30 19.92 12.65
N PRO A 85 0.70 21.01 11.99
CA PRO A 85 -0.24 22.02 11.53
C PRO A 85 -1.01 21.53 10.29
N THR A 86 -2.29 21.88 10.18
CA THR A 86 -3.10 21.61 8.98
C THR A 86 -2.80 22.67 7.91
N THR A 87 -1.68 22.52 7.22
CA THR A 87 -1.19 23.43 6.17
C THR A 87 -0.88 22.65 4.91
N LEU A 88 -0.82 23.33 3.76
CA LEU A 88 -0.56 22.65 2.48
C LEU A 88 0.80 21.96 2.49
N SER A 89 1.83 22.59 3.05
CA SER A 89 3.19 22.04 3.15
C SER A 89 3.27 20.78 4.02
N ASN A 90 2.47 20.71 5.09
CA ASN A 90 2.43 19.54 5.98
C ASN A 90 1.49 18.42 5.51
N LEU A 91 0.78 18.61 4.39
CA LEU A 91 -0.16 17.63 3.86
C LEU A 91 0.36 16.98 2.59
N ALA A 92 -0.03 15.73 2.36
CA ALA A 92 0.12 15.00 1.11
C ALA A 92 -1.19 14.24 0.80
N LEU A 93 -1.58 14.14 -0.47
CA LEU A 93 -2.75 13.36 -0.86
C LEU A 93 -2.38 11.88 -0.97
N LEU A 94 -3.07 11.01 -0.20
CA LEU A 94 -2.88 9.56 -0.24
C LEU A 94 -4.24 8.84 -0.44
N CYS A 95 -4.27 7.78 -1.25
CA CYS A 95 -5.45 6.93 -1.34
C CYS A 95 -5.61 6.08 -0.07
N ARG A 96 -6.81 5.56 0.20
CA ARG A 96 -7.11 4.77 1.42
C ARG A 96 -6.09 3.66 1.70
N ARG A 97 -5.64 2.94 0.66
CA ARG A 97 -4.62 1.89 0.77
C ARG A 97 -3.29 2.44 1.26
N HIS A 98 -2.74 3.44 0.58
CA HIS A 98 -1.43 3.98 0.94
C HIS A 98 -1.48 4.84 2.20
N HIS A 99 -2.63 5.43 2.53
CA HIS A 99 -2.86 6.09 3.80
C HIS A 99 -2.81 5.07 4.95
N ARG A 100 -3.37 3.87 4.75
CA ARG A 100 -3.20 2.75 5.70
C ARG A 100 -1.75 2.30 5.78
N ALA A 101 -1.08 2.14 4.65
CA ALA A 101 0.31 1.67 4.61
C ALA A 101 1.26 2.53 5.45
N VAL A 102 1.12 3.87 5.38
CA VAL A 102 1.95 4.79 6.18
C VAL A 102 1.60 4.81 7.67
N HIS A 103 0.38 4.43 8.06
CA HIS A 103 -0.03 4.42 9.47
C HIS A 103 0.10 3.07 10.17
N GLU A 104 -0.05 1.98 9.44
CA GLU A 104 -0.24 0.63 9.99
C GLU A 104 0.77 -0.39 9.47
N GLU A 105 1.41 -0.15 8.33
CA GLU A 105 2.30 -1.14 7.70
C GLU A 105 3.78 -0.75 7.75
N GLY A 106 4.12 0.37 8.40
CA GLY A 106 5.50 0.81 8.64
C GLY A 106 6.14 1.59 7.51
N TYR A 107 5.40 1.95 6.46
CA TYR A 107 5.90 2.87 5.44
C TYR A 107 6.05 4.28 6.03
N GLN A 108 7.09 4.99 5.61
CA GLN A 108 7.36 6.34 6.07
C GLN A 108 7.26 7.31 4.89
N VAL A 109 6.84 8.55 5.18
CA VAL A 109 6.76 9.61 4.19
C VAL A 109 7.31 10.91 4.79
N GLU A 110 8.23 11.54 4.07
CA GLU A 110 8.85 12.79 4.50
C GLU A 110 8.87 13.78 3.33
N ARG A 111 8.79 15.07 3.65
CA ARG A 111 9.00 16.13 2.66
C ARG A 111 10.43 16.64 2.75
N GLN A 112 11.13 16.59 1.63
CA GLN A 112 12.50 17.05 1.48
C GLN A 112 12.55 18.57 1.32
N ALA A 113 13.75 19.14 1.46
CA ALA A 113 13.98 20.59 1.39
C ALA A 113 13.61 21.20 0.03
N ASP A 114 13.69 20.42 -1.06
CA ASP A 114 13.26 20.78 -2.41
C ASP A 114 11.73 20.69 -2.61
N GLY A 115 11.01 20.21 -1.59
CA GLY A 115 9.57 20.01 -1.62
C GLY A 115 9.13 18.64 -2.14
N ALA A 116 10.04 17.77 -2.57
CA ALA A 116 9.72 16.40 -2.98
C ALA A 116 9.25 15.56 -1.79
N LEU A 117 8.46 14.52 -2.07
CA LEU A 117 8.08 13.52 -1.06
C LEU A 117 8.96 12.29 -1.23
N GLU A 118 9.66 11.89 -0.17
CA GLU A 118 10.36 10.63 -0.10
C GLU A 118 9.52 9.61 0.67
N PHE A 119 9.37 8.42 0.09
CA PHE A 119 8.73 7.30 0.75
C PHE A 119 9.78 6.25 1.10
N ARG A 120 9.72 5.71 2.31
CA ARG A 120 10.57 4.58 2.73
C ARG A 120 9.71 3.37 3.04
N ARG A 121 10.25 2.22 2.67
CA ARG A 121 9.71 0.91 3.04
C ARG A 121 9.87 0.68 4.55
N PRO A 122 9.18 -0.33 5.11
CA PRO A 122 9.32 -0.68 6.54
C PRO A 122 10.74 -1.08 6.95
N ASP A 123 11.57 -1.51 6.00
CA ASP A 123 13.00 -1.81 6.20
C ASP A 123 13.91 -0.57 6.08
N GLY A 124 13.34 0.62 5.90
CA GLY A 124 14.05 1.90 5.76
C GLY A 124 14.57 2.21 4.35
N GLN A 125 14.43 1.28 3.39
CA GLN A 125 14.87 1.51 2.02
C GLN A 125 13.99 2.54 1.31
N LEU A 126 14.63 3.43 0.55
CA LEU A 126 13.93 4.43 -0.25
C LEU A 126 13.12 3.76 -1.37
N LEU A 127 11.87 4.18 -1.52
CA LEU A 127 10.98 3.74 -2.58
C LEU A 127 11.09 4.71 -3.76
N ALA A 128 11.72 4.28 -4.85
CA ALA A 128 11.84 5.08 -6.07
C ALA A 128 10.46 5.33 -6.71
N ASP A 129 10.24 6.55 -7.22
CA ASP A 129 8.97 6.99 -7.81
C ASP A 129 8.54 6.11 -9.00
N VAL A 130 9.52 5.78 -9.84
CA VAL A 130 9.43 4.80 -10.92
C VAL A 130 10.77 4.07 -10.97
N PRO A 131 10.81 2.72 -10.95
CA PRO A 131 12.04 2.01 -11.27
C PRO A 131 12.53 2.49 -12.64
N PRO A 132 13.85 2.74 -12.84
CA PRO A 132 14.35 3.12 -14.14
C PRO A 132 13.88 2.10 -15.17
N ALA A 133 13.36 2.58 -16.31
CA ALA A 133 12.91 1.71 -17.37
C ALA A 133 14.05 0.78 -17.75
N VAL A 134 13.81 -0.54 -17.63
CA VAL A 134 14.80 -1.52 -18.08
C VAL A 134 14.98 -1.30 -19.58
N PRO A 135 16.22 -1.15 -20.09
CA PRO A 135 16.45 -0.96 -21.51
C PRO A 135 15.78 -2.07 -22.30
N VAL A 136 14.77 -1.72 -23.09
CA VAL A 136 14.10 -2.69 -23.96
C VAL A 136 15.02 -2.91 -25.17
N PRO A 137 15.38 -4.16 -25.48
CA PRO A 137 16.11 -4.52 -26.70
C PRO A 137 15.47 -3.90 -27.93
N ALA A 138 16.25 -3.58 -28.98
CA ALA A 138 15.69 -3.14 -30.27
C ALA A 138 14.73 -4.19 -30.88
N ASP A 139 15.00 -5.47 -30.64
CA ASP A 139 14.10 -6.58 -30.96
C ASP A 139 13.85 -7.45 -29.70
N PRO A 140 12.87 -7.08 -28.86
CA PRO A 140 12.58 -7.81 -27.63
C PRO A 140 11.97 -9.18 -27.92
N ALA A 141 11.23 -9.31 -29.03
CA ALA A 141 10.59 -10.56 -29.42
C ALA A 141 11.63 -11.60 -29.85
N GLN A 142 12.66 -11.20 -30.60
CA GLN A 142 13.74 -12.10 -30.98
C GLN A 142 14.58 -12.52 -29.76
N ARG A 143 14.93 -11.59 -28.87
CA ARG A 143 15.64 -11.96 -27.63
C ARG A 143 14.88 -12.99 -26.79
N LEU A 144 13.56 -12.86 -26.68
CA LEU A 144 12.72 -13.85 -26.01
C LEU A 144 12.74 -15.20 -26.74
N ARG A 145 12.65 -15.21 -28.08
CA ARG A 145 12.77 -16.44 -28.88
C ARG A 145 14.12 -17.13 -28.69
N ASP A 146 15.21 -16.38 -28.67
CA ASP A 146 16.56 -16.93 -28.47
C ASP A 146 16.73 -17.50 -27.06
N ALA A 147 16.21 -16.80 -26.04
CA ALA A 147 16.22 -17.28 -24.66
C ALA A 147 15.39 -18.57 -24.48
N HIS A 148 14.22 -18.65 -25.12
CA HIS A 148 13.42 -19.87 -25.15
C HIS A 148 14.16 -21.01 -25.85
N ALA A 149 14.75 -20.76 -27.02
CA ALA A 149 15.53 -21.75 -27.75
C ALA A 149 16.73 -22.27 -26.94
N ALA A 150 17.47 -21.37 -26.27
CA ALA A 150 18.57 -21.73 -25.38
C ALA A 150 18.10 -22.57 -24.18
N SER A 151 16.88 -22.31 -23.69
CA SER A 151 16.23 -23.11 -22.63
C SER A 151 15.58 -24.39 -23.15
N GLY A 152 15.69 -24.71 -24.44
CA GLY A 152 15.04 -25.86 -25.07
C GLY A 152 13.52 -25.74 -25.19
N LEU A 153 12.95 -24.57 -24.88
CA LEU A 153 11.52 -24.30 -24.96
C LEU A 153 11.11 -24.05 -26.41
N ARG A 154 10.27 -24.93 -26.95
CA ARG A 154 9.66 -24.76 -28.28
C ARG A 154 8.23 -24.25 -28.12
N LEU A 155 8.07 -22.93 -28.19
CA LEU A 155 6.74 -22.31 -28.24
C LEU A 155 6.17 -22.44 -29.65
N HIS A 156 4.96 -22.97 -29.77
CA HIS A 156 4.19 -23.14 -31.00
C HIS A 156 2.74 -22.68 -30.77
N PRO A 157 1.90 -22.56 -31.82
CA PRO A 157 0.54 -22.04 -31.69
C PRO A 157 -0.38 -22.79 -30.72
N ARG A 158 0.00 -24.02 -30.33
CA ARG A 158 -0.75 -24.83 -29.36
C ARG A 158 -0.09 -24.89 -27.97
N THR A 159 1.00 -24.17 -27.71
CA THR A 159 1.66 -24.21 -26.40
C THR A 159 0.76 -23.71 -25.26
N ALA A 160 -0.12 -22.75 -25.54
CA ALA A 160 -1.13 -22.30 -24.57
C ALA A 160 -2.46 -23.07 -24.69
N CYS A 161 -2.60 -23.99 -25.66
CA CYS A 161 -3.76 -24.85 -25.75
C CYS A 161 -3.58 -25.97 -24.73
N PRO A 162 -4.48 -26.11 -23.74
CA PRO A 162 -4.44 -27.27 -22.88
C PRO A 162 -4.57 -28.53 -23.75
N GLY A 163 -3.83 -29.59 -23.40
CA GLY A 163 -3.99 -30.91 -24.02
C GLY A 163 -5.34 -31.56 -23.70
N TRP A 164 -6.14 -30.90 -22.87
CA TRP A 164 -7.44 -31.31 -22.40
C TRP A 164 -8.47 -31.32 -23.54
N LEU A 165 -9.00 -32.50 -23.87
CA LEU A 165 -10.01 -32.71 -24.90
C LEU A 165 -11.42 -32.89 -24.30
N GLY A 166 -11.59 -32.64 -23.00
CA GLY A 166 -12.87 -32.76 -22.28
C GLY A 166 -12.97 -33.96 -21.34
N GLU A 167 -11.88 -34.71 -21.15
CA GLU A 167 -11.79 -35.78 -20.16
C GLU A 167 -12.02 -35.28 -18.72
N ARG A 168 -12.34 -36.16 -17.76
CA ARG A 168 -12.47 -35.70 -16.36
C ARG A 168 -11.08 -35.39 -15.81
N LEU A 169 -10.95 -34.26 -15.10
CA LEU A 169 -9.72 -33.91 -14.38
C LEU A 169 -9.33 -35.06 -13.44
N ASP A 170 -8.12 -35.57 -13.60
CA ASP A 170 -7.53 -36.51 -12.64
C ASP A 170 -7.07 -35.73 -11.41
N VAL A 171 -7.93 -35.73 -10.40
CA VAL A 171 -7.68 -35.03 -9.13
C VAL A 171 -6.52 -35.69 -8.36
N GLY A 172 -6.31 -37.00 -8.51
CA GLY A 172 -5.20 -37.71 -7.88
C GLY A 172 -3.87 -37.26 -8.44
N TRP A 173 -3.74 -37.28 -9.77
CA TRP A 173 -2.54 -36.78 -10.45
C TRP A 173 -2.29 -35.30 -10.15
N ALA A 174 -3.31 -34.44 -10.25
CA ALA A 174 -3.16 -33.01 -9.98
C ALA A 174 -2.65 -32.71 -8.56
N ILE A 175 -3.13 -33.46 -7.57
CA ILE A 175 -2.63 -33.39 -6.19
C ILE A 175 -1.18 -33.89 -6.16
N ASP A 176 -0.85 -34.99 -6.81
CA ASP A 176 0.50 -35.55 -6.83
C ASP A 176 1.54 -34.71 -7.60
N VAL A 177 1.18 -33.80 -8.51
CA VAL A 177 2.19 -32.88 -9.12
C VAL A 177 2.27 -31.53 -8.43
N LEU A 178 1.17 -31.05 -7.85
CA LEU A 178 1.11 -29.70 -7.27
C LEU A 178 1.33 -29.71 -5.75
N HIS A 179 1.17 -30.85 -5.08
CA HIS A 179 1.35 -30.94 -3.65
C HIS A 179 2.85 -30.99 -3.29
N PRO A 180 3.35 -30.13 -2.38
CA PRO A 180 4.78 -30.01 -2.05
C PRO A 180 5.45 -31.30 -1.53
N ARG A 181 4.68 -32.34 -1.21
CA ARG A 181 5.17 -33.62 -0.68
C ARG A 181 5.23 -34.75 -1.71
N ALA A 182 4.83 -34.52 -2.95
CA ALA A 182 4.62 -35.58 -3.92
C ALA A 182 5.87 -35.95 -4.76
N ALA A 183 7.04 -35.86 -4.14
CA ALA A 183 8.28 -36.46 -4.67
C ALA A 183 8.27 -37.98 -4.42
N GLY A 184 7.36 -38.70 -5.10
CA GLY A 184 7.42 -40.16 -5.23
C GLY A 184 8.04 -40.55 -6.58
N PRO A 185 8.70 -41.73 -6.69
CA PRO A 185 9.26 -42.18 -7.97
C PRO A 185 8.15 -42.33 -9.04
N PRO A 186 8.46 -42.09 -10.32
CA PRO A 186 7.45 -42.11 -11.39
C PRO A 186 6.84 -43.50 -11.54
N PRO A 187 5.55 -43.59 -11.92
CA PRO A 187 4.91 -44.88 -12.16
C PRO A 187 5.50 -45.57 -13.39
N ILE A 188 5.62 -46.89 -13.29
CA ILE A 188 6.10 -47.81 -14.31
C ILE A 188 5.04 -47.87 -15.42
N GLN A 189 5.45 -47.70 -16.68
CA GLN A 189 4.58 -47.78 -17.85
C GLN A 189 4.32 -49.25 -18.21
N GLU A 190 3.05 -49.62 -18.46
CA GLU A 190 2.63 -50.81 -19.22
C GLU A 190 2.32 -50.43 -20.68
#